data_AF-A0A2V5SG11-F1
#
_entry.id   AF-A0A2V5SG11-F1
#
_cell.length_a   1.000
_cell.length_b   1.000
_cell.length_c   1.000
_cell.angle_alpha   90.00
_cell.angle_beta   90.00
_cell.angle_gamma   90.00
#
_symmetry.space_group_name_H-M   'P 1'
#
loop_
_entity.id
_entity.type
_entity.pdbx_description
1 polymer ?
#
loop_
_entity_poly.entity_id
_entity_poly.type
_entity_poly.pdbx_seq_one_letter_code
_entity_poly.pdbx_strand_id
1 'polypeptide(L)'
;MSAVQPTLKRFAFFIVIVALIACAVGWIVSPKQFFISYTFVFLFWFGLSLGSLGWTMIHHLTGGRWGYATRRFFEAAISSLPLLALLFVPVVLGMRALYPWMDSTALAADEILRAGLPCPRDYAFCHLDGDGTFTDAMVG
;
A
#
# COMPACT_ATOMS: atom_id res chain seq x y z
N MET A 1 12.68 -9.69 -29.42
CA MET A 1 11.51 -10.46 -28.96
C MET A 1 12.04 -11.65 -28.17
N SER A 2 12.06 -11.53 -26.84
CA SER A 2 12.85 -12.40 -25.96
C SER A 2 12.25 -13.81 -25.87
N ALA A 3 13.07 -14.80 -26.24
CA ALA A 3 12.87 -16.18 -25.85
C ALA A 3 13.01 -16.26 -24.31
N VAL A 4 11.90 -16.06 -23.59
CA VAL A 4 11.84 -16.32 -22.15
C VAL A 4 12.03 -17.82 -21.97
N GLN A 5 13.20 -18.20 -21.44
CA GLN A 5 13.61 -19.59 -21.28
C GLN A 5 12.55 -20.40 -20.52
N PRO A 6 12.22 -21.64 -20.94
CA PRO A 6 11.15 -22.44 -20.36
C PRO A 6 11.37 -22.76 -18.88
N THR A 7 12.61 -22.74 -18.41
CA THR A 7 12.99 -22.95 -17.01
C THR A 7 12.54 -21.79 -16.13
N LEU A 8 12.72 -20.53 -16.57
CA LEU A 8 12.33 -19.35 -15.82
C LEU A 8 10.81 -19.25 -15.67
N LYS A 9 10.05 -19.59 -16.72
CA LYS A 9 8.58 -19.65 -16.66
C LYS A 9 8.10 -20.71 -15.67
N ARG A 10 8.76 -21.88 -15.66
CA ARG A 10 8.45 -22.96 -14.70
C ARG A 10 8.70 -22.52 -13.27
N PHE A 11 9.85 -21.91 -12.97
CA PHE A 11 10.14 -21.41 -11.63
C PHE A 11 9.15 -20.32 -11.17
N ALA A 12 8.81 -19.38 -12.05
CA ALA A 12 7.79 -18.37 -11.74
C ALA A 12 6.43 -19.02 -11.42
N PHE A 13 6.02 -20.02 -12.20
CA PHE A 13 4.78 -20.76 -11.95
C PHE A 13 4.80 -21.52 -10.61
N PHE A 14 5.93 -22.15 -10.27
CA PHE A 14 6.11 -22.79 -8.97
C PHE A 14 6.01 -21.79 -7.81
N ILE A 15 6.65 -20.62 -7.92
CA ILE A 15 6.58 -19.57 -6.90
C ILE A 15 5.14 -19.10 -6.72
N VAL A 16 4.40 -18.90 -7.81
CA VAL A 16 2.98 -18.51 -7.77
C VAL A 16 2.14 -19.59 -7.09
N ILE A 17 2.34 -20.87 -7.42
CA ILE A 17 1.61 -21.97 -6.77
C ILE A 17 1.88 -22.01 -5.27
N VAL A 18 3.16 -21.94 -4.88
CA VAL A 18 3.54 -21.98 -3.46
C VAL A 18 2.96 -20.79 -2.71
N ALA A 19 2.99 -19.59 -3.31
CA ALA A 19 2.39 -18.39 -2.72
C ALA A 19 0.86 -18.53 -2.57
N LEU A 20 0.18 -19.16 -3.53
CA LEU A 20 -1.26 -19.38 -3.50
C LEU A 20 -1.64 -20.39 -2.41
N ILE A 21 -0.87 -21.47 -2.26
CA ILE A 21 -1.02 -22.44 -1.17
C ILE A 21 -0.78 -21.76 0.18
N ALA A 22 0.27 -20.94 0.31
CA ALA A 22 0.56 -20.21 1.53
C ALA A 22 -0.55 -19.20 1.88
N CYS A 23 -1.15 -18.53 0.90
CA CYS A 23 -2.34 -17.69 1.11
C CYS A 23 -3.54 -18.50 1.61
N ALA A 24 -3.81 -19.65 1.00
CA ALA A 24 -4.92 -20.51 1.41
C ALA A 24 -4.75 -21.02 2.85
N VAL A 25 -3.53 -21.43 3.22
CA VAL A 25 -3.20 -21.87 4.59
C VAL A 25 -3.29 -20.68 5.56
N GLY A 26 -2.74 -19.52 5.21
CA GLY A 26 -2.78 -18.32 6.05
C GLY A 26 -4.21 -17.85 6.34
N TRP A 27 -5.10 -17.94 5.35
CA TRP A 27 -6.52 -17.61 5.50
C TRP A 27 -7.24 -18.50 6.53
N ILE A 28 -6.92 -19.80 6.55
CA ILE A 28 -7.58 -20.78 7.42
C ILE A 28 -7.07 -20.67 8.87
N VAL A 29 -5.77 -20.43 9.06
CA VAL A 29 -5.14 -20.46 10.39
C VAL A 29 -5.40 -19.18 11.18
N SER A 30 -5.23 -18.00 10.56
CA SER A 30 -5.38 -16.73 11.27
C SER A 30 -5.60 -15.56 10.29
N PRO A 31 -6.85 -15.16 10.02
CA PRO A 31 -7.14 -14.13 9.03
C PRO A 31 -6.50 -12.77 9.39
N LYS A 32 -6.44 -12.42 10.69
CA LYS A 32 -5.79 -11.18 11.16
C LYS A 32 -4.30 -11.15 10.82
N GLN A 33 -3.56 -12.21 11.14
CA GLN A 33 -2.12 -12.28 10.87
C GLN A 33 -1.83 -12.26 9.36
N PHE A 34 -2.68 -12.94 8.57
CA PHE A 34 -2.60 -12.91 7.11
C PHE A 34 -2.67 -11.48 6.56
N PHE A 35 -3.65 -10.68 6.97
CA PHE A 35 -3.78 -9.30 6.50
C PHE A 35 -2.62 -8.40 6.93
N ILE A 36 -2.05 -8.58 8.13
CA ILE A 36 -0.87 -7.84 8.60
C ILE A 36 0.33 -8.15 7.70
N SER A 37 0.68 -9.43 7.55
CA SER A 37 1.83 -9.86 6.77
C SER A 37 1.69 -9.52 5.29
N TYR A 38 0.48 -9.66 4.73
CA TYR A 38 0.18 -9.29 3.35
C TYR A 38 0.40 -7.78 3.09
N THR A 39 -0.14 -6.94 3.98
CA THR A 39 0.01 -5.48 3.88
C THR A 39 1.46 -5.06 4.00
N PHE A 40 2.24 -5.69 4.88
CA PHE A 40 3.68 -5.43 5.01
C PHE A 40 4.45 -5.69 3.71
N VAL A 41 4.22 -6.87 3.10
CA VAL A 41 4.88 -7.23 1.83
C VAL A 41 4.43 -6.28 0.70
N PHE A 42 3.15 -5.94 0.66
CA PHE A 42 2.63 -4.95 -0.30
C PHE A 42 3.32 -3.60 -0.16
N LEU A 43 3.44 -3.06 1.07
CA LEU A 43 4.10 -1.77 1.32
C LEU A 43 5.58 -1.78 0.94
N PHE A 44 6.27 -2.90 1.15
CA PHE A 44 7.66 -3.05 0.73
C PHE A 44 7.83 -2.90 -0.80
N TRP A 45 7.03 -3.64 -1.58
CA TRP A 45 7.10 -3.56 -3.05
C TRP A 45 6.55 -2.24 -3.60
N PHE A 46 5.51 -1.70 -2.96
CA PHE A 46 4.95 -0.39 -3.29
C PHE A 46 5.98 0.73 -3.07
N GLY A 47 6.67 0.73 -1.93
CA GLY A 47 7.73 1.68 -1.61
C GLY A 47 8.93 1.57 -2.57
N LEU A 48 9.31 0.35 -2.97
CA LEU A 48 10.36 0.13 -3.96
C LEU A 48 10.00 0.75 -5.32
N SER A 49 8.75 0.56 -5.77
CA SER A 49 8.25 1.15 -7.02
C SER A 49 8.14 2.67 -6.93
N LEU A 50 7.62 3.20 -5.82
CA LEU A 50 7.47 4.63 -5.62
C LEU A 50 8.83 5.34 -5.49
N GLY A 51 9.79 4.71 -4.81
CA GLY A 51 11.17 5.20 -4.70
C GLY A 51 11.87 5.23 -6.05
N SER A 52 11.65 4.21 -6.89
CA SER A 52 12.19 4.20 -8.27
C SER A 52 11.64 5.35 -9.12
N LEU A 53 10.36 5.68 -8.97
CA LEU A 53 9.73 6.81 -9.64
C LEU A 53 10.34 8.14 -9.17
N GLY A 54 10.49 8.35 -7.86
CA GLY A 54 11.15 9.53 -7.31
C GLY A 54 12.59 9.69 -7.82
N TRP A 55 13.33 8.59 -7.88
CA TRP A 55 14.70 8.59 -8.40
C TRP A 55 14.77 8.96 -9.90
N THR A 56 13.85 8.44 -10.72
CA THR A 56 13.78 8.84 -12.15
C THR A 56 13.47 10.32 -12.32
N MET A 57 12.58 10.90 -11.50
CA MET A 57 12.27 12.34 -11.53
C MET A 57 13.51 13.20 -11.23
N ILE A 58 14.31 12.83 -10.23
CA ILE A 58 15.57 13.52 -9.89
C ILE A 58 16.55 13.46 -11.07
N HIS A 59 16.66 12.32 -11.74
CA HIS A 59 17.50 12.19 -12.93
C HIS A 59 17.03 13.07 -14.09
N HIS A 60 15.72 13.21 -14.29
CA HIS A 60 15.17 14.11 -15.30
C HIS A 60 15.46 15.59 -15.00
N LEU A 61 15.47 15.99 -13.73
CA LEU A 61 15.76 17.37 -13.32
C LEU A 61 17.25 17.73 -13.40
N THR A 62 18.13 16.78 -13.06
CA THR A 62 19.58 17.04 -13.01
C THR A 62 20.28 16.95 -14.36
N GLY A 63 19.63 16.37 -15.38
CA GLY A 63 20.17 16.29 -16.75
C GLY A 63 21.48 15.48 -16.90
N GLY A 64 21.91 14.78 -15.84
CA GLY A 64 23.19 14.07 -15.81
C GLY A 64 23.18 12.78 -16.64
N ARG A 65 24.21 12.57 -17.47
CA ARG A 65 24.39 11.35 -18.29
C ARG A 65 24.69 10.08 -17.46
N TRP A 66 25.00 10.21 -16.18
CA TRP A 66 25.26 9.09 -15.25
C TRP A 66 24.03 8.20 -14.97
N GLY A 67 22.81 8.69 -15.16
CA GLY A 67 21.58 7.95 -14.84
C GLY A 67 21.15 6.91 -15.90
N TYR A 68 21.79 6.89 -17.07
CA TYR A 68 21.39 6.00 -18.17
C TYR A 68 21.51 4.51 -17.82
N ALA A 69 22.52 4.14 -17.01
CA ALA A 69 22.70 2.76 -16.57
C ALA A 69 21.60 2.32 -15.58
N THR A 70 21.21 3.20 -14.67
CA THR A 70 20.22 2.93 -13.62
C THR A 70 18.79 2.97 -14.14
N ARG A 71 18.54 3.72 -15.22
CA ARG A 71 17.21 3.93 -15.81
C ARG A 71 16.48 2.63 -16.17
N ARG A 72 17.16 1.63 -16.74
CA ARG A 72 16.52 0.35 -17.12
C ARG A 72 15.98 -0.43 -15.92
N PHE A 73 16.67 -0.37 -14.77
CA PHE A 73 16.22 -1.06 -13.55
C PHE A 73 15.01 -0.36 -12.94
N PHE A 74 15.02 0.97 -12.91
CA PHE A 74 13.89 1.74 -12.38
C PHE A 74 12.68 1.71 -13.32
N GLU A 75 12.86 1.74 -14.64
CA GLU A 75 11.75 1.54 -15.59
C GLU A 75 11.11 0.15 -15.44
N ALA A 76 11.91 -0.89 -15.18
CA ALA A 76 11.38 -2.22 -14.87
C ALA A 76 10.61 -2.23 -13.53
N ALA A 77 11.09 -1.53 -12.50
CA ALA A 77 10.40 -1.41 -11.22
C ALA A 77 9.07 -0.63 -11.36
N ILE A 78 9.06 0.49 -12.09
CA ILE A 78 7.86 1.28 -12.39
C ILE A 78 6.84 0.45 -13.18
N SER A 79 7.29 -0.43 -14.08
CA SER A 79 6.40 -1.32 -14.84
C SER A 79 5.61 -2.31 -13.98
N SER A 80 6.00 -2.49 -12.71
CA SER A 80 5.27 -3.32 -11.74
C SER A 80 4.09 -2.60 -11.05
N LEU A 81 3.97 -1.28 -11.19
CA LEU A 81 2.85 -0.49 -10.65
C LEU A 81 1.45 -1.00 -11.05
N PRO A 82 1.14 -1.32 -12.33
CA PRO A 82 -0.17 -1.86 -12.68
C PRO A 82 -0.46 -3.21 -12.01
N LEU A 83 0.57 -4.05 -11.80
CA LEU A 83 0.43 -5.30 -11.07
C LEU A 83 0.17 -5.06 -9.58
N LEU A 84 0.88 -4.11 -8.96
CA LEU A 84 0.66 -3.69 -7.58
C LEU A 84 -0.73 -3.08 -7.38
N ALA A 85 -1.23 -2.31 -8.35
CA ALA A 85 -2.59 -1.76 -8.31
C ALA A 85 -3.65 -2.88 -8.28
N LEU A 86 -3.44 -3.96 -9.04
CA LEU A 86 -4.31 -5.15 -8.96
C LEU A 86 -4.19 -5.84 -7.58
N LEU A 87 -2.97 -5.95 -7.05
CA LEU A 87 -2.68 -6.53 -5.74
C LEU A 87 -3.18 -5.68 -4.56
N PHE A 88 -3.66 -4.45 -4.80
CA PHE A 88 -4.21 -3.57 -3.78
C PHE A 88 -5.63 -3.96 -3.37
N VAL A 89 -6.38 -4.67 -4.21
CA VAL A 89 -7.79 -5.05 -3.93
C VAL A 89 -7.96 -5.78 -2.58
N PRO A 90 -7.15 -6.80 -2.24
CA PRO A 90 -7.26 -7.48 -0.95
C PRO A 90 -6.85 -6.60 0.25
N VAL A 91 -5.98 -5.60 0.04
CA VAL A 91 -5.59 -4.64 1.08
C VAL A 91 -6.81 -3.86 1.53
N VAL A 92 -7.56 -3.28 0.57
CA VAL A 92 -8.75 -2.45 0.84
C VAL A 92 -9.81 -3.23 1.63
N LEU A 93 -10.02 -4.50 1.28
CA LEU A 93 -10.97 -5.37 1.98
C LEU A 93 -10.49 -5.71 3.41
N GLY A 94 -9.19 -5.92 3.60
CA GLY A 94 -8.58 -6.23 4.90
C GLY A 94 -8.51 -5.04 5.86
N MET A 95 -8.61 -3.79 5.37
CA MET A 95 -8.43 -2.59 6.19
C MET A 95 -9.40 -2.52 7.38
N ARG A 96 -10.67 -2.95 7.21
CA ARG A 96 -11.66 -2.96 8.30
C ARG A 96 -11.32 -3.96 9.41
N ALA A 97 -10.69 -5.08 9.05
CA ALA A 97 -10.28 -6.11 10.01
C ALA A 97 -8.94 -5.77 10.69
N LEU A 98 -8.11 -4.95 10.04
CA LEU A 98 -6.79 -4.56 10.50
C LEU A 98 -6.81 -3.33 11.42
N TYR A 99 -7.68 -2.36 11.12
CA TYR A 99 -7.71 -1.06 11.77
C TYR A 99 -8.94 -0.93 12.67
N PRO A 100 -8.78 -0.99 14.00
CA PRO A 100 -9.90 -0.93 14.95
C PRO A 100 -10.71 0.37 14.82
N TRP A 101 -10.06 1.49 14.47
CA TRP A 101 -10.71 2.79 14.26
C TRP A 101 -11.53 2.88 12.96
N MET A 102 -11.47 1.89 12.07
CA MET A 102 -12.38 1.81 10.92
C MET A 102 -13.61 0.95 11.20
N ASP A 103 -13.59 0.17 12.28
CA ASP A 103 -14.73 -0.59 12.73
C ASP A 103 -15.64 0.30 13.58
N SER A 104 -16.84 0.55 13.07
CA SER A 104 -17.84 1.34 13.78
C SER A 104 -18.24 0.73 15.12
N THR A 105 -18.11 -0.59 15.27
CA THR A 105 -18.48 -1.31 16.48
C THR A 105 -17.38 -1.23 17.54
N ALA A 106 -16.11 -1.34 17.16
CA ALA A 106 -14.97 -1.14 18.06
C ALA A 106 -14.89 0.31 18.58
N LEU A 107 -15.17 1.28 17.70
CA LEU A 107 -15.35 2.68 18.10
C LEU A 107 -16.52 2.92 19.05
N ALA A 108 -17.53 2.03 19.05
CA ALA A 108 -18.66 2.14 19.96
C ALA A 108 -18.33 1.64 21.38
N ALA A 109 -17.35 0.75 21.50
CA ALA A 109 -16.98 0.09 22.74
C ALA A 109 -15.91 0.84 23.55
N ASP A 110 -14.92 1.45 22.88
CA ASP A 110 -13.74 1.99 23.56
C ASP A 110 -13.70 3.53 23.60
N GLU A 111 -13.69 4.09 24.82
CA GLU A 111 -13.60 5.54 25.05
C GLU A 111 -12.23 6.12 24.65
N ILE A 112 -11.14 5.35 24.80
CA ILE A 112 -9.78 5.77 24.41
C ILE A 112 -9.67 5.91 22.88
N LEU A 113 -10.32 5.02 22.11
CA LEU A 113 -10.34 5.13 20.64
C LEU A 113 -11.17 6.33 20.16
N ARG A 114 -12.18 6.74 20.94
CA ARG A 114 -12.96 7.97 20.67
C ARG A 114 -12.18 9.23 21.02
N ALA A 115 -11.45 9.21 22.14
CA ALA A 115 -10.69 10.35 22.62
C ALA A 115 -9.46 10.66 21.75
N GLY A 116 -8.87 9.64 21.11
CA GLY A 116 -7.74 9.83 20.19
C GLY A 116 -8.11 10.37 18.81
N LEU A 117 -9.40 10.41 18.46
CA LEU A 117 -9.86 11.06 17.24
C LEU A 117 -10.04 12.56 17.51
N PRO A 118 -9.38 13.45 16.74
CA PRO A 118 -9.50 14.89 16.93
C PRO A 118 -10.89 15.47 16.58
N CYS A 119 -11.87 14.63 16.19
CA CYS A 119 -13.23 15.05 15.86
C CYS A 119 -14.26 13.95 16.24
N PRO A 120 -15.42 14.32 16.82
CA PRO A 120 -16.48 13.39 17.17
C PRO A 120 -17.08 12.65 15.95
N ARG A 121 -17.74 11.51 16.23
CA ARG A 121 -18.10 10.44 15.28
C ARG A 121 -19.35 10.73 14.42
N ASP A 122 -19.83 11.95 14.46
CA ASP A 122 -20.65 12.62 13.46
C ASP A 122 -19.70 13.17 12.38
N TYR A 123 -19.50 12.41 11.30
CA TYR A 123 -18.51 12.69 10.26
C TYR A 123 -18.77 14.03 9.54
N ALA A 124 -18.37 15.12 10.17
CA ALA A 124 -18.24 16.40 9.52
C ALA A 124 -16.91 16.44 8.74
N PHE A 125 -16.96 16.00 7.49
CA PHE A 125 -16.40 16.82 6.41
C PHE A 125 -17.18 18.17 6.28
N CYS A 126 -18.12 18.46 7.20
CA CYS A 126 -19.34 19.25 7.05
C CYS A 126 -19.44 20.44 8.02
N HIS A 127 -18.33 21.12 8.29
CA HIS A 127 -18.37 22.57 8.44
C HIS A 127 -17.08 23.13 7.85
N LEU A 128 -16.98 23.09 6.52
CA LEU A 128 -16.40 24.25 5.87
C LEU A 128 -17.34 25.40 6.23
N ASP A 129 -16.92 26.30 7.13
CA ASP A 129 -17.39 27.66 6.93
C ASP A 129 -17.03 28.05 5.49
N GLY A 130 -17.86 28.85 4.85
CA GLY A 130 -17.71 29.20 3.43
C GLY A 130 -16.41 29.95 3.08
N ASP A 131 -15.43 29.99 3.98
CA ASP A 131 -14.17 30.75 3.95
C ASP A 131 -12.90 29.89 3.81
N GLY A 132 -12.95 28.56 4.04
CA GLY A 132 -11.89 27.63 3.63
C GLY A 132 -10.55 27.74 4.36
N THR A 133 -10.52 28.19 5.62
CA THR A 133 -9.26 28.29 6.40
C THR A 133 -9.10 27.18 7.44
N PHE A 134 -7.90 26.60 7.54
CA PHE A 134 -7.56 25.39 8.30
C PHE A 134 -6.86 25.68 9.64
N THR A 135 -6.98 26.92 10.14
CA THR A 135 -6.09 27.48 11.16
C THR A 135 -6.90 28.03 12.31
N ASP A 136 -7.07 27.24 13.38
CA ASP A 136 -7.27 27.78 14.74
C ASP A 136 -7.23 26.72 15.87
N ALA A 137 -6.92 25.45 15.57
CA ALA A 137 -6.85 24.40 16.60
C ALA A 137 -5.43 24.10 17.13
N MET A 138 -4.41 24.93 16.85
CA MET A 138 -3.01 24.67 17.24
C MET A 138 -2.38 25.77 18.12
N VAL A 139 -3.18 26.63 18.77
CA VAL A 139 -2.69 27.57 19.79
C VAL A 139 -3.61 27.49 21.01
N GLY A 140 -3.16 26.75 22.02
CA GLY A 140 -3.79 26.60 23.33
C GLY A 140 -2.95 25.71 24.22
#